data_AF-A0AB35NII9-F1
#
_entry.id   AF-A0AB35NII9-F1
#
_cell.length_a   1.000
_cell.length_b   1.000
_cell.length_c   1.000
_cell.angle_alpha   90.00
_cell.angle_beta   90.00
_cell.angle_gamma   90.00
#
_symmetry.space_group_name_H-M   'P 1'
#
loop_
_entity.id
_entity.type
_entity.pdbx_description
1 polymer ?
#
loop_
_entity_poly.entity_id
_entity_poly.type
_entity_poly.pdbx_seq_one_letter_code
_entity_poly.pdbx_strand_id
1 'polypeptide(L)'
;MRKLLVYLALFTVSNLANANQLKVEVDDCGPLARGELGVVFSLKPHGIGKSYFTKGSANDVCPKLTSAKYVVGYIEDLCKNHKPRNNQECGVLQVFVIQKYVNK
;
A
#
# COMPACT_ATOMS: atom_id res chain seq x y z
N MET A 1 -56.90 -17.42 14.89
CA MET A 1 -55.87 -16.36 14.81
C MET A 1 -54.59 -16.99 14.29
N ARG A 2 -54.34 -16.85 12.98
CA ARG A 2 -53.28 -17.57 12.24
C ARG A 2 -51.98 -16.77 12.34
N LYS A 3 -50.98 -17.38 12.97
CA LYS A 3 -49.60 -16.89 13.06
C LYS A 3 -48.99 -16.88 11.66
N LEU A 4 -48.46 -15.75 11.20
CA LEU A 4 -47.48 -15.73 10.12
C LEU A 4 -46.48 -14.59 10.37
N LEU A 5 -45.40 -14.93 11.07
CA LEU A 5 -44.18 -14.14 11.18
C LEU A 5 -43.39 -14.39 9.89
N VAL A 6 -43.43 -13.44 8.96
CA VAL A 6 -42.52 -13.46 7.80
C VAL A 6 -41.30 -12.62 8.17
N TYR A 7 -40.26 -13.31 8.63
CA TYR A 7 -38.93 -12.75 8.81
C TYR A 7 -38.34 -12.44 7.42
N LEU A 8 -38.29 -11.16 7.06
CA LEU A 8 -37.59 -10.69 5.87
C LEU A 8 -36.07 -10.66 6.19
N ALA A 9 -35.38 -11.75 5.92
CA ALA A 9 -33.91 -11.79 5.95
C ALA A 9 -33.38 -11.06 4.72
N LEU A 10 -33.17 -9.74 4.85
CA LEU A 10 -32.38 -8.96 3.90
C LEU A 10 -30.92 -9.42 4.00
N PHE A 11 -30.52 -10.27 3.06
CA PHE A 11 -29.14 -10.62 2.80
C PHE A 11 -28.35 -9.36 2.44
N THR A 12 -27.67 -8.78 3.43
CA THR A 12 -26.61 -7.79 3.22
C THR A 12 -25.43 -8.50 2.57
N VAL A 13 -25.33 -8.44 1.25
CA VAL A 13 -24.11 -8.85 0.55
C VAL A 13 -23.08 -7.75 0.80
N SER A 14 -22.29 -7.93 1.86
CA SER A 14 -21.15 -7.08 2.15
C SER A 14 -20.11 -7.32 1.07
N ASN A 15 -20.08 -6.47 0.03
CA ASN A 15 -18.93 -6.36 -0.86
C ASN A 15 -17.74 -5.93 0.00
N LEU A 16 -16.98 -6.90 0.51
CA LEU A 16 -15.66 -6.66 1.07
C LEU A 16 -14.80 -6.15 -0.09
N ALA A 17 -14.72 -4.82 -0.23
CA ALA A 17 -13.77 -4.17 -1.09
C ALA A 17 -12.38 -4.51 -0.57
N ASN A 18 -11.82 -5.61 -1.05
CA ASN A 18 -10.45 -6.00 -0.78
C ASN A 18 -9.58 -4.94 -1.46
N ALA A 19 -9.04 -4.00 -0.69
CA ALA A 19 -8.12 -2.99 -1.18
C ALA A 19 -7.01 -3.72 -1.96
N ASN A 20 -7.00 -3.52 -3.29
CA ASN A 20 -6.31 -4.35 -4.26
C ASN A 20 -4.88 -4.65 -3.82
N GLN A 21 -4.65 -5.87 -3.33
CA GLN A 21 -3.34 -6.33 -2.94
C GLN A 21 -2.46 -6.42 -4.19
N LEU A 22 -1.31 -5.78 -4.15
CA LEU A 22 -0.34 -5.71 -5.23
C LEU A 22 0.88 -6.55 -4.90
N LYS A 23 1.35 -7.27 -5.91
CA LYS A 23 2.62 -7.99 -5.91
C LYS A 23 3.58 -7.23 -6.83
N VAL A 24 4.69 -6.74 -6.29
CA VAL A 24 5.63 -5.88 -7.00
C VAL A 24 7.05 -6.36 -6.87
N GLU A 25 7.85 -6.19 -7.92
CA GLU A 25 9.29 -6.40 -7.89
C GLU A 25 9.98 -5.04 -7.74
N VAL A 26 10.84 -4.92 -6.74
CA VAL A 26 11.56 -3.67 -6.47
C VAL A 26 12.80 -3.61 -7.32
N ASP A 27 13.05 -2.42 -7.84
CA ASP A 27 14.19 -2.14 -8.68
C ASP A 27 15.29 -1.41 -7.92
N ASP A 28 15.02 -0.17 -7.51
CA ASP A 28 15.89 0.65 -6.66
C ASP A 28 15.23 0.99 -5.33
N CYS A 29 16.04 1.39 -4.35
CA CYS A 29 15.57 1.86 -3.05
C CYS A 29 16.54 2.88 -2.47
N GLY A 30 16.03 3.95 -1.89
CA GLY A 30 16.83 5.02 -1.31
C GLY A 30 16.17 5.72 -0.12
N PRO A 31 16.97 6.47 0.65
CA PRO A 31 16.47 7.22 1.80
C PRO A 31 15.62 8.42 1.38
N LEU A 32 14.60 8.71 2.19
CA LEU A 32 13.74 9.88 2.06
C LEU A 32 13.61 10.57 3.43
N ALA A 33 14.02 11.83 3.54
CA ALA A 33 13.90 12.60 4.77
C ALA A 33 12.46 13.14 4.95
N ARG A 34 11.51 12.28 5.30
CA ARG A 34 10.08 12.62 5.37
C ARG A 34 9.34 11.95 6.54
N GLY A 35 9.69 12.33 7.76
CA GLY A 35 9.01 11.85 8.96
C GLY A 35 9.09 10.33 9.07
N GLU A 36 7.95 9.66 9.16
CA GLU A 36 7.90 8.19 9.20
C GLU A 36 8.09 7.52 7.84
N LEU A 37 7.90 8.26 6.73
CA LEU A 37 8.13 7.79 5.36
C LEU A 37 9.61 7.98 5.00
N GLY A 38 10.44 7.08 5.53
CA GLY A 38 11.90 7.16 5.43
C GLY A 38 12.49 6.62 4.13
N VAL A 39 11.66 6.09 3.22
CA VAL A 39 12.10 5.35 2.04
C VAL A 39 11.33 5.72 0.80
N VAL A 40 12.05 5.84 -0.31
CA VAL A 40 11.52 5.90 -1.69
C VAL A 40 12.09 4.75 -2.50
N PHE A 41 11.26 4.11 -3.32
CA PHE A 41 11.68 2.98 -4.16
C PHE A 41 10.90 2.95 -5.48
N SER A 42 11.47 2.35 -6.52
CA SER A 42 10.81 2.11 -7.81
C SER A 42 10.64 0.63 -8.13
N LEU A 43 9.83 0.33 -9.13
CA LEU A 43 9.45 -1.03 -9.51
C LEU A 43 10.05 -1.47 -10.85
N LYS A 44 10.19 -2.79 -11.04
CA LYS A 44 10.53 -3.41 -12.32
C LYS A 44 9.29 -3.65 -13.20
N PRO A 45 9.43 -3.71 -14.55
CA PRO A 45 10.61 -3.31 -15.32
C PRO A 45 10.75 -1.78 -15.35
N HIS A 46 11.98 -1.26 -15.55
CA HIS A 46 12.24 0.18 -15.65
C HIS A 46 11.40 0.81 -16.78
N GLY A 47 10.23 1.38 -16.45
CA GLY A 47 9.31 1.91 -17.44
C GLY A 47 8.10 2.60 -16.79
N ILE A 48 7.96 3.90 -17.06
CA ILE A 48 7.00 4.84 -16.47
C ILE A 48 7.21 5.04 -14.95
N GLY A 49 8.46 5.30 -14.54
CA GLY A 49 8.89 6.24 -13.49
C GLY A 49 7.97 6.53 -12.29
N LYS A 50 7.32 5.53 -11.71
CA LYS A 50 6.54 5.69 -10.48
C LYS A 50 7.38 5.25 -9.29
N SER A 51 7.72 6.22 -8.46
CA SER A 51 8.32 5.96 -7.16
C SER A 51 7.23 5.88 -6.09
N TYR A 52 7.43 4.97 -5.14
CA TYR A 52 6.55 4.77 -4.01
C TYR A 52 7.28 5.14 -2.73
N PHE A 53 6.53 5.65 -1.76
CA PHE A 53 7.06 5.89 -0.43
C PHE A 53 6.63 4.78 0.51
N THR A 54 7.47 4.45 1.48
CA THR A 54 7.07 3.49 2.50
C THR A 54 7.63 3.88 3.87
N LYS A 55 6.99 3.34 4.91
CA LYS A 55 7.32 3.63 6.30
C LYS A 55 8.54 2.85 6.74
N GLY A 56 9.36 3.49 7.57
CA GLY A 56 10.55 2.88 8.19
C GLY A 56 11.86 3.50 7.72
N SER A 57 12.97 3.08 8.33
CA SER A 57 14.29 3.58 7.97
C SER A 57 14.78 2.91 6.68
N ALA A 58 15.52 3.65 5.85
CA ALA A 58 16.13 3.09 4.65
C ALA A 58 17.09 1.94 4.95
N ASN A 59 17.84 2.03 6.05
CA ASN A 59 18.79 1.00 6.46
C ASN A 59 18.09 -0.33 6.83
N ASP A 60 16.85 -0.27 7.34
CA ASP A 60 16.10 -1.48 7.71
C ASP A 60 15.24 -2.02 6.57
N VAL A 61 14.68 -1.12 5.76
CA VAL A 61 13.66 -1.45 4.76
C VAL A 61 14.29 -1.73 3.39
N CYS A 62 15.27 -0.93 2.94
CA CYS A 62 15.85 -1.11 1.62
C CYS A 62 16.51 -2.48 1.43
N PRO A 63 17.33 -3.01 2.36
CA PRO A 63 17.91 -4.33 2.20
C PRO A 63 16.85 -5.42 2.00
N LYS A 64 15.72 -5.33 2.72
CA LYS A 64 14.60 -6.29 2.62
C LYS A 64 13.85 -6.15 1.29
N LEU A 65 13.62 -4.91 0.84
CA LEU A 65 12.98 -4.63 -0.45
C LEU A 65 13.80 -5.16 -1.61
N THR A 66 15.10 -4.87 -1.63
CA THR A 66 16.00 -5.25 -2.74
C THR A 66 16.40 -6.72 -2.72
N SER A 67 16.37 -7.39 -1.56
CA SER A 67 16.65 -8.82 -1.45
C SER A 67 15.45 -9.72 -1.77
N ALA A 68 14.23 -9.19 -1.63
CA ALA A 68 13.02 -9.95 -1.87
C ALA A 68 12.87 -10.32 -3.36
N LYS A 69 12.31 -11.49 -3.64
CA LYS A 69 11.89 -11.85 -5.00
C LYS A 69 10.73 -10.96 -5.45
N TYR A 70 9.79 -10.71 -4.54
CA TYR A 70 8.72 -9.75 -4.71
C TYR A 70 8.17 -9.31 -3.35
N VAL A 71 7.54 -8.15 -3.33
CA VAL A 71 6.93 -7.53 -2.15
C VAL A 71 5.42 -7.51 -2.37
N VAL A 72 4.67 -7.84 -1.32
CA VAL A 72 3.21 -7.81 -1.33
C VAL A 72 2.74 -6.69 -0.42
N GLY A 73 1.82 -5.88 -0.92
CA GLY A 73 1.30 -4.73 -0.21
C GLY A 73 0.12 -4.10 -0.93
N TYR A 74 -0.18 -2.85 -0.63
CA TYR A 74 -1.19 -2.08 -1.35
C TYR A 74 -0.78 -0.60 -1.41
N ILE A 75 -1.38 0.13 -2.34
CA ILE A 75 -1.16 1.57 -2.48
C ILE A 75 -2.24 2.31 -1.68
N GLU A 76 -1.82 3.34 -0.96
CA GLU A 76 -2.71 4.34 -0.39
C GLU A 76 -2.26 5.75 -0.72
N ASP A 77 -3.24 6.66 -0.72
CA ASP A 77 -2.98 8.09 -0.83
C ASP A 77 -2.23 8.56 0.42
N LEU A 78 -1.18 9.36 0.22
CA LEU A 78 -0.43 9.98 1.31
C LEU A 78 -1.35 10.60 2.38
N CYS A 79 -2.39 11.34 1.96
CA CYS A 79 -3.22 12.12 2.86
C CYS A 79 -4.25 11.30 3.64
N LYS A 80 -4.31 9.98 3.42
CA LYS A 80 -5.17 9.08 4.19
C LYS A 80 -4.64 8.87 5.62
N ASN A 81 -3.34 8.61 5.75
CA ASN A 81 -2.71 8.24 7.03
C ASN A 81 -1.46 9.05 7.37
N HIS A 82 -0.98 9.90 6.46
CA HIS A 82 0.24 10.68 6.65
C HIS A 82 0.00 12.17 6.44
N LYS A 83 0.85 12.98 7.09
CA LYS A 83 0.76 14.44 6.97
C LYS A 83 1.47 14.91 5.69
N PRO A 84 0.76 15.51 4.72
CA PRO A 84 1.41 16.14 3.59
C PRO A 84 2.11 17.44 4.02
N ARG A 85 3.11 17.86 3.24
CA ARG A 85 3.76 19.17 3.36
C ARG A 85 2.85 20.27 2.80
N ASN A 86 2.04 19.96 1.79
CA ASN A 86 1.02 20.84 1.23
C ASN A 86 -0.11 20.01 0.56
N ASN A 87 -1.26 20.65 0.29
CA ASN A 87 -2.43 19.95 -0.26
C ASN A 87 -2.24 19.41 -1.69
N GLN A 88 -1.21 19.84 -2.41
CA GLN A 88 -0.93 19.40 -3.79
C GLN A 88 -0.27 18.02 -3.81
N GLU A 89 0.25 17.53 -2.67
CA GLU A 89 0.85 16.21 -2.57
C GLU A 89 -0.19 15.08 -2.47
N CYS A 90 -1.40 15.39 -2.00
CA CYS A 90 -2.50 14.44 -1.95
C CYS A 90 -2.87 13.98 -3.37
N GLY A 91 -3.09 12.70 -3.58
CA GLY A 91 -3.38 12.11 -4.89
C GLY A 91 -2.20 12.01 -5.86
N VAL A 92 -1.10 12.73 -5.61
CA VAL A 92 0.13 12.69 -6.43
C VAL A 92 1.14 11.71 -5.83
N LEU A 93 1.38 11.80 -4.52
CA LEU A 93 2.33 10.95 -3.83
C LEU A 93 1.64 9.68 -3.32
N GLN A 94 2.18 8.53 -3.71
CA GLN A 94 1.63 7.22 -3.39
C GLN A 94 2.47 6.55 -2.32
N VAL A 95 1.81 6.10 -1.25
CA VAL A 95 2.43 5.31 -0.19
C VAL A 95 2.14 3.85 -0.45
N PHE A 96 3.19 3.04 -0.50
CA PHE A 96 3.08 1.60 -0.59
C PHE A 96 3.21 0.99 0.81
N VAL A 97 2.10 0.45 1.30
CA VAL A 97 2.05 -0.23 2.59
C VAL A 97 2.45 -1.68 2.40
N ILE A 98 3.63 -2.02 2.92
CA ILE A 98 4.19 -3.36 2.82
C ILE A 98 3.48 -4.28 3.82
N GLN A 99 2.91 -5.38 3.31
CA GLN A 99 2.32 -6.43 4.14
C GLN A 99 3.27 -7.62 4.30
N LYS A 100 4.03 -7.97 3.25
CA LYS A 100 4.89 -9.14 3.25
C LYS A 100 6.06 -9.01 2.28
N TYR A 101 7.25 -9.44 2.72
CA TYR A 101 8.40 -9.69 1.86
C TYR A 101 8.40 -11.18 1.49
N VAL A 102 8.56 -11.51 0.20
CA VAL A 102 8.72 -12.89 -0.24
C VAL A 102 10.12 -13.08 -0.78
N ASN A 103 10.91 -13.82 0.00
CA ASN A 103 12.28 -14.17 -0.35
C ASN A 103 12.32 -15.41 -1.26
N LYS A 104 13.48 -15.64 -1.87
CA LYS A 104 13.73 -16.84 -2.68
C LYS A 104 13.72 -18.11 -1.85
#